data_AF-A0A256WD59-F1
#
_entry.id   AF-A0A256WD59-F1
#
_cell.length_a   1.000
_cell.length_b   1.000
_cell.length_c   1.000
_cell.angle_alpha   90.00
_cell.angle_beta   90.00
_cell.angle_gamma   90.00
#
_symmetry.space_group_name_H-M   'P 1'
#
loop_
_entity.id
_entity.type
_entity.pdbx_description
1 polymer ?
#
loop_
_entity_poly.entity_id
_entity_poly.type
_entity_poly.pdbx_seq_one_letter_code
_entity_poly.pdbx_strand_id
1 'polypeptide(L)'
;QPGNDSIYIDTAMARAAINSLTGMLNFTGKFTVVVEDSLERKFPKYAKEFTRDDVGYIRHLCEFNSADAFILLNELEHLNSYDVFLSKSGDYFGEFETIIKTEWLFINPFTSKLIDEKIILDTIYYQVEPLNINEDNNGFEARKWTLAQAAGISGNSYGTHISPHYVQSSRMVFIKGDKNIKTGYQQAQSGNWKNAAYFWRKSLNSSERKIQARASFNLALASEMEGLLEPALQWAKGSYHYFPDTLNATYISILQERVKQQEDLILQMGDGDAR
;
A
#
# COMPACT_ATOMS: atom_id res chain seq x y z
N GLN A 1 15.84 -13.40 32.26
CA GLN A 1 14.83 -14.44 31.94
C GLN A 1 14.59 -14.42 30.43
N PRO A 2 15.52 -14.94 29.63
CA PRO A 2 15.56 -14.69 28.18
C PRO A 2 14.38 -15.26 27.37
N GLY A 3 13.60 -16.21 27.93
CA GLY A 3 12.47 -16.83 27.22
C GLY A 3 11.19 -16.01 27.18
N ASN A 4 10.96 -15.10 28.13
CA ASN A 4 9.72 -14.30 28.18
C ASN A 4 9.80 -13.05 27.27
N ASP A 5 11.01 -12.52 27.11
CA ASP A 5 11.27 -11.29 26.34
C ASP A 5 11.15 -11.53 24.82
N SER A 6 11.57 -12.71 24.33
CA SER A 6 11.47 -13.09 22.91
C SER A 6 10.01 -13.17 22.44
N ILE A 7 9.15 -13.84 23.19
CA ILE A 7 7.72 -14.01 22.83
C ILE A 7 7.02 -12.65 22.71
N TYR A 8 7.37 -11.71 23.60
CA TYR A 8 6.79 -10.38 23.59
C TYR A 8 7.28 -9.55 22.40
N ILE A 9 8.56 -9.65 22.03
CA ILE A 9 9.11 -9.02 20.83
C ILE A 9 8.49 -9.61 19.56
N ASP A 10 8.41 -10.94 19.44
CA ASP A 10 7.84 -11.62 18.27
C ASP A 10 6.37 -11.23 18.06
N THR A 11 5.60 -11.16 19.16
CA THR A 11 4.21 -10.69 19.13
C THR A 11 4.12 -9.22 18.71
N ALA A 12 5.01 -8.36 19.21
CA ALA A 12 5.03 -6.94 18.85
C ALA A 12 5.38 -6.73 17.37
N MET A 13 6.33 -7.49 16.84
CA MET A 13 6.69 -7.48 15.42
C MET A 13 5.55 -7.95 14.54
N ALA A 14 4.93 -9.09 14.85
CA ALA A 14 3.80 -9.62 14.08
C ALA A 14 2.64 -8.61 14.03
N ARG A 15 2.29 -8.01 15.17
CA ARG A 15 1.30 -6.92 15.23
C ARG A 15 1.71 -5.70 14.41
N ALA A 16 2.96 -5.28 14.49
CA ALA A 16 3.45 -4.13 13.71
C ALA A 16 3.35 -4.39 12.20
N ALA A 17 3.73 -5.58 11.74
CA ALA A 17 3.61 -6.00 10.35
C ALA A 17 2.14 -6.01 9.89
N ILE A 18 1.25 -6.66 10.64
CA ILE A 18 -0.18 -6.77 10.33
C ILE A 18 -0.86 -5.39 10.34
N ASN A 19 -0.57 -4.55 11.33
CA ASN A 19 -1.13 -3.21 11.43
C ASN A 19 -0.65 -2.31 10.29
N SER A 20 0.62 -2.41 9.91
CA SER A 20 1.17 -1.63 8.81
C SER A 20 0.60 -2.04 7.45
N LEU A 21 0.45 -3.36 7.22
CA LEU A 21 -0.29 -3.89 6.06
C LEU A 21 -1.72 -3.37 6.05
N THR A 22 -2.43 -3.48 7.18
CA THR A 22 -3.81 -3.02 7.33
C THR A 22 -3.93 -1.53 7.04
N GLY A 23 -3.02 -0.72 7.59
CA GLY A 23 -2.94 0.71 7.33
C GLY A 23 -2.75 1.02 5.85
N MET A 24 -1.87 0.27 5.18
CA MET A 24 -1.61 0.43 3.74
C MET A 24 -2.84 0.06 2.90
N LEU A 25 -3.48 -1.07 3.18
CA LEU A 25 -4.67 -1.52 2.45
C LEU A 25 -5.86 -0.57 2.68
N ASN A 26 -6.10 -0.13 3.92
CA ASN A 26 -7.14 0.84 4.24
C ASN A 26 -6.86 2.21 3.60
N PHE A 27 -5.60 2.65 3.57
CA PHE A 27 -5.21 3.89 2.89
C PHE A 27 -5.57 3.88 1.40
N THR A 28 -5.50 2.71 0.74
CA THR A 28 -5.85 2.60 -0.68
C THR A 28 -7.36 2.64 -0.93
N GLY A 29 -8.17 2.43 0.11
CA GLY A 29 -9.63 2.43 0.04
C GLY A 29 -10.25 1.27 -0.75
N LYS A 30 -9.44 0.33 -1.26
CA LYS A 30 -9.91 -0.81 -2.06
C LYS A 30 -10.28 -2.03 -1.24
N PHE A 31 -9.66 -2.19 -0.08
CA PHE A 31 -9.94 -3.28 0.83
C PHE A 31 -10.52 -2.71 2.12
N THR A 32 -11.48 -3.44 2.70
CA THR A 32 -11.87 -3.27 4.10
C THR A 32 -11.24 -4.42 4.86
N VAL A 33 -10.30 -4.12 5.76
CA VAL A 33 -9.53 -5.13 6.47
C VAL A 33 -10.05 -5.29 7.89
N VAL A 34 -10.34 -6.54 8.27
CA VAL A 34 -10.57 -6.94 9.66
C VAL A 34 -9.33 -7.67 10.15
N VAL A 35 -8.79 -7.26 11.30
CA VAL A 35 -7.60 -7.86 11.89
C VAL A 35 -8.01 -8.87 12.95
N GLU A 36 -7.48 -10.09 12.83
CA GLU A 36 -7.60 -11.13 13.85
C GLU A 36 -6.25 -11.27 14.59
N ASP A 37 -6.24 -10.98 15.89
CA ASP A 37 -5.02 -10.94 16.70
C ASP A 37 -4.51 -12.35 17.07
N SER A 38 -5.36 -13.37 16.99
CA SER A 38 -5.01 -14.75 17.32
C SER A 38 -5.87 -15.74 16.56
N LEU A 39 -5.23 -16.67 15.85
CA LEU A 39 -5.93 -17.68 15.07
C LEU A 39 -6.34 -18.91 15.89
N GLU A 40 -6.13 -18.91 17.21
CA GLU A 40 -6.42 -20.00 18.18
C GLU A 40 -5.87 -21.40 17.83
N ARG A 41 -5.19 -21.54 16.70
CA ARG A 41 -4.57 -22.76 16.21
C ARG A 41 -3.33 -22.46 15.36
N LYS A 42 -2.48 -23.47 15.20
CA LYS A 42 -1.30 -23.40 14.33
C LYS A 42 -1.65 -23.90 12.94
N PHE A 43 -1.17 -23.20 11.93
CA PHE A 43 -1.22 -23.61 10.54
C PHE A 43 0.07 -24.33 10.14
N PRO A 44 0.03 -25.19 9.10
CA PRO A 44 1.24 -25.74 8.49
C PRO A 44 2.17 -24.63 7.98
N LYS A 45 3.48 -24.90 7.96
CA LYS A 45 4.47 -23.91 7.51
C LYS A 45 4.35 -23.63 6.01
N TYR A 46 4.05 -24.63 5.19
CA TYR A 46 3.99 -24.44 3.74
C TYR A 46 2.54 -24.46 3.26
N ALA A 47 2.15 -23.53 2.38
CA ALA A 47 0.79 -23.45 1.85
C ALA A 47 0.30 -24.78 1.23
N LYS A 48 1.22 -25.52 0.58
CA LYS A 48 0.95 -26.86 0.01
C LYS A 48 0.56 -27.95 1.02
N GLU A 49 0.83 -27.73 2.30
CA GLU A 49 0.54 -28.66 3.39
C GLU A 49 -0.80 -28.37 4.06
N PHE A 50 -1.49 -27.29 3.68
CA PHE A 50 -2.80 -26.94 4.22
C PHE A 50 -3.80 -28.04 3.90
N THR A 51 -4.43 -28.56 4.94
CA THR A 51 -5.44 -29.59 4.83
C THR A 51 -6.80 -28.99 4.48
N ARG A 52 -7.78 -29.85 4.17
CA ARG A 52 -9.18 -29.40 3.99
C ARG A 52 -9.74 -28.77 5.26
N ASP A 53 -9.39 -29.33 6.42
CA ASP A 53 -9.78 -28.79 7.73
C ASP A 53 -9.11 -27.43 7.96
N ASP A 54 -7.92 -27.21 7.40
CA ASP A 54 -7.26 -25.94 7.50
C ASP A 54 -8.04 -24.84 6.76
N VAL A 55 -8.36 -25.11 5.49
CA VAL A 55 -9.13 -24.21 4.64
C VAL A 55 -10.56 -24.01 5.17
N GLY A 56 -11.17 -25.06 5.72
CA GLY A 56 -12.52 -24.99 6.32
C GLY A 56 -12.60 -24.02 7.49
N TYR A 57 -11.58 -23.99 8.35
CA TYR A 57 -11.52 -23.02 9.45
C TYR A 57 -11.28 -21.59 8.97
N ILE A 58 -10.38 -21.38 7.99
CA ILE A 58 -10.18 -20.04 7.39
C ILE A 58 -11.50 -19.56 6.78
N ARG A 59 -12.22 -20.43 6.08
CA ARG A 59 -13.53 -20.11 5.52
C ARG A 59 -14.50 -19.66 6.60
N HIS A 60 -14.60 -20.39 7.71
CA HIS A 60 -15.47 -20.02 8.82
C HIS A 60 -15.10 -18.64 9.41
N LEU A 61 -13.80 -18.34 9.58
CA LEU A 61 -13.36 -17.02 10.03
C LEU A 61 -13.74 -15.91 9.04
N CYS A 62 -13.58 -16.14 7.75
CA CYS A 62 -13.97 -15.21 6.70
C CYS A 62 -15.49 -14.99 6.68
N GLU A 63 -16.29 -16.04 6.78
CA GLU A 63 -17.76 -15.94 6.86
C GLU A 63 -18.22 -15.16 8.10
N PHE A 64 -17.63 -15.45 9.26
CA PHE A 64 -17.92 -14.75 10.52
C PHE A 64 -17.63 -13.24 10.43
N ASN A 65 -16.53 -12.88 9.78
CA ASN A 65 -16.11 -11.48 9.62
C ASN A 65 -16.63 -10.81 8.33
N SER A 66 -17.48 -11.49 7.54
CA SER A 66 -17.95 -11.01 6.24
C SER A 66 -16.81 -10.61 5.29
N ALA A 67 -15.75 -11.41 5.26
CA ALA A 67 -14.56 -11.21 4.43
C ALA A 67 -14.52 -12.20 3.26
N ASP A 68 -14.07 -11.73 2.10
CA ASP A 68 -14.00 -12.55 0.87
C ASP A 68 -12.66 -13.32 0.73
N ALA A 69 -11.66 -12.93 1.50
CA ALA A 69 -10.32 -13.49 1.43
C ALA A 69 -9.59 -13.36 2.78
N PHE A 70 -8.48 -14.09 2.91
CA PHE A 70 -7.69 -14.18 4.13
C PHE A 70 -6.22 -13.91 3.84
N ILE A 71 -5.58 -13.04 4.63
CA ILE A 71 -4.15 -12.77 4.55
C ILE A 71 -3.50 -13.28 5.83
N LEU A 72 -2.44 -14.07 5.68
CA LEU A 72 -1.68 -14.67 6.78
C LEU A 72 -0.23 -14.19 6.73
N LEU A 73 0.26 -13.63 7.83
CA LEU A 73 1.70 -13.56 8.10
C LEU A 73 2.14 -14.97 8.54
N ASN A 74 2.71 -15.72 7.60
CA ASN A 74 2.99 -17.14 7.76
C ASN A 74 4.31 -17.40 8.48
N GLU A 75 5.34 -16.62 8.16
CA GLU A 75 6.64 -16.68 8.81
C GLU A 75 7.18 -15.26 9.04
N LEU A 76 7.86 -15.07 10.17
CA LEU A 76 8.62 -13.88 10.48
C LEU A 76 9.91 -14.32 11.18
N GLU A 77 11.03 -14.16 10.49
CA GLU A 77 12.38 -14.39 11.00
C GLU A 77 13.13 -13.06 11.07
N HIS A 78 14.00 -12.91 12.06
CA HIS A 78 14.81 -11.71 12.21
C HIS A 78 16.22 -12.04 12.72
N LEU A 79 17.18 -11.21 12.32
CA LEU A 79 18.51 -11.13 12.90
C LEU A 79 18.77 -9.67 13.24
N ASN A 80 19.23 -9.40 14.46
CA ASN A 80 19.52 -8.05 14.90
C ASN A 80 20.90 -7.95 15.55
N SER A 81 21.73 -7.07 15.03
CA SER A 81 23.04 -6.67 15.56
C SER A 81 22.99 -5.21 16.03
N TYR A 82 23.92 -4.88 16.93
CA TYR A 82 24.10 -3.53 17.45
C TYR A 82 25.58 -3.21 17.48
N ASP A 83 25.97 -2.11 16.85
CA ASP A 83 27.33 -1.62 16.79
C ASP A 83 27.42 -0.15 17.22
N VAL A 84 28.57 0.28 17.72
CA VAL A 84 28.83 1.67 18.12
C VAL A 84 29.86 2.27 17.19
N PHE A 85 29.53 3.42 16.60
CA PHE A 85 30.35 4.14 15.64
C PHE A 85 30.75 5.52 16.17
N LEU A 86 31.92 5.99 15.72
CA LEU A 86 32.42 7.34 15.97
C LEU A 86 32.22 8.18 14.71
N SER A 87 31.42 9.23 14.80
CA SER A 87 31.22 10.19 13.72
C SER A 87 32.46 11.04 13.46
N LYS A 88 32.53 11.67 12.28
CA LYS A 88 33.62 12.59 11.92
C LYS A 88 33.69 13.84 12.82
N SER A 89 32.59 14.21 13.47
CA SER A 89 32.52 15.31 14.43
C SER A 89 33.02 14.93 15.84
N GLY A 90 33.32 13.65 16.08
CA GLY A 90 33.75 13.14 17.38
C GLY A 90 32.61 12.65 18.27
N ASP A 91 31.37 12.68 17.78
CA ASP A 91 30.20 12.16 18.48
C ASP A 91 30.11 10.63 18.28
N TYR A 92 29.83 9.90 19.35
CA TYR A 92 29.48 8.48 19.24
C TYR A 92 28.00 8.35 18.82
N PHE A 93 27.65 7.28 18.11
CA PHE A 93 26.28 6.83 17.93
C PHE A 93 26.22 5.31 17.91
N GLY A 94 25.13 4.74 18.38
CA GLY A 94 24.82 3.33 18.21
C GLY A 94 24.02 3.14 16.91
N GLU A 95 24.15 1.97 16.30
CA GLU A 95 23.37 1.59 15.13
C GLU A 95 22.88 0.16 15.29
N PHE A 96 21.57 -0.03 15.16
CA PHE A 96 20.97 -1.34 15.04
C PHE A 96 20.83 -1.69 13.57
N GLU A 97 21.40 -2.84 13.19
CA GLU A 97 21.13 -3.47 11.91
C GLU A 97 20.13 -4.60 12.15
N THR A 98 19.00 -4.57 11.43
CA THR A 98 17.95 -5.58 11.50
C THR A 98 17.72 -6.16 10.13
N ILE A 99 18.07 -7.43 9.96
CA ILE A 99 17.68 -8.23 8.81
C ILE A 99 16.36 -8.91 9.15
N ILE A 100 15.33 -8.69 8.34
CA ILE A 100 14.01 -9.30 8.53
C ILE A 100 13.59 -10.06 7.29
N LYS A 101 13.06 -11.27 7.51
CA LYS A 101 12.39 -12.07 6.49
C LYS A 101 10.95 -12.33 6.92
N THR A 102 9.99 -11.92 6.10
CA THR A 102 8.59 -12.29 6.28
C THR A 102 8.10 -13.13 5.10
N GLU A 103 7.13 -13.99 5.38
CA GLU A 103 6.38 -14.72 4.37
C GLU A 103 4.89 -14.43 4.55
N TRP A 104 4.24 -14.04 3.46
CA TRP A 104 2.83 -13.72 3.44
C TRP A 104 2.09 -14.65 2.49
N LEU A 105 0.92 -15.11 2.94
CA LEU A 105 0.00 -15.89 2.13
C LEU A 105 -1.31 -15.11 1.98
N PHE A 106 -1.81 -15.01 0.76
CA PHE A 106 -3.11 -14.45 0.45
C PHE A 106 -4.00 -15.54 -0.14
N ILE A 107 -5.10 -15.87 0.53
CA ILE A 107 -5.89 -17.08 0.26
C ILE A 107 -7.35 -16.68 -0.01
N ASN A 108 -7.94 -17.26 -1.04
CA ASN A 108 -9.39 -17.32 -1.19
C ASN A 108 -9.90 -18.65 -0.62
N PRO A 109 -10.52 -18.67 0.57
CA PRO A 109 -10.94 -19.91 1.21
C PRO A 109 -12.19 -20.53 0.60
N PHE A 110 -12.93 -19.80 -0.24
CA PHE A 110 -14.14 -20.29 -0.91
C PHE A 110 -13.79 -21.11 -2.15
N THR A 111 -12.74 -20.72 -2.87
CA THR A 111 -12.21 -21.48 -4.02
C THR A 111 -11.01 -22.37 -3.66
N SER A 112 -10.53 -22.29 -2.41
CA SER A 112 -9.30 -22.95 -1.94
C SER A 112 -8.07 -22.58 -2.77
N LYS A 113 -8.07 -21.38 -3.37
CA LYS A 113 -6.98 -20.89 -4.23
C LYS A 113 -6.03 -20.02 -3.40
N LEU A 114 -4.74 -20.33 -3.47
CA LEU A 114 -3.68 -19.41 -3.06
C LEU A 114 -3.60 -18.30 -4.10
N ILE A 115 -4.00 -17.09 -3.72
CA ILE A 115 -3.98 -15.89 -4.56
C ILE A 115 -2.54 -15.43 -4.75
N ASP A 116 -1.78 -15.36 -3.65
CA ASP A 116 -0.40 -14.88 -3.65
C ASP A 116 0.40 -15.50 -2.50
N GLU A 117 1.70 -15.68 -2.74
CA GLU A 117 2.69 -16.12 -1.75
C GLU A 117 3.96 -15.28 -1.96
N LYS A 118 4.35 -14.54 -0.92
CA LYS A 118 5.45 -13.58 -1.03
C LYS A 118 6.39 -13.64 0.15
N ILE A 119 7.67 -13.85 -0.17
CA ILE A 119 8.78 -13.65 0.75
C ILE A 119 9.32 -12.22 0.57
N ILE A 120 9.43 -11.49 1.67
CA ILE A 120 10.07 -10.16 1.74
C ILE A 120 11.28 -10.28 2.64
N LEU A 121 12.46 -9.97 2.10
CA LEU A 121 13.73 -9.88 2.82
C LEU A 121 14.23 -8.45 2.74
N ASP A 122 14.51 -7.83 3.88
CA ASP A 122 15.00 -6.44 3.94
C ASP A 122 15.98 -6.25 5.10
N THR A 123 16.80 -5.20 5.01
CA THR A 123 17.76 -4.80 6.04
C THR A 123 17.52 -3.35 6.45
N ILE A 124 17.19 -3.15 7.71
CA ILE A 124 16.87 -1.84 8.29
C ILE A 124 17.98 -1.41 9.24
N TYR A 125 18.51 -0.20 9.01
CA TYR A 125 19.48 0.45 9.87
C TYR A 125 18.80 1.52 10.70
N TYR A 126 18.99 1.49 12.02
CA TYR A 126 18.45 2.49 12.93
C TYR A 126 19.51 3.06 13.85
N GLN A 127 19.75 4.37 13.73
CA GLN A 127 20.74 5.08 14.53
C GLN A 127 20.13 5.61 15.83
N VAL A 128 20.88 5.47 16.91
CA VAL A 128 20.50 5.83 18.28
C VAL A 128 21.62 6.60 18.95
N GLU A 129 21.28 7.63 19.73
CA GLU A 129 22.28 8.39 20.47
C GLU A 129 22.84 7.55 21.64
N PRO A 130 24.17 7.52 21.89
CA PRO A 130 24.80 6.62 22.85
C PRO A 130 24.38 6.87 24.30
N LEU A 131 24.08 8.13 24.63
CA LEU A 131 23.67 8.54 25.97
C LEU A 131 22.31 7.96 26.38
N ASN A 132 21.56 7.41 25.42
CA ASN A 132 20.25 6.82 25.67
C ASN A 132 20.29 5.32 25.95
N ILE A 133 21.42 4.61 25.84
CA ILE A 133 21.44 3.15 26.02
C ILE A 133 22.18 2.77 27.31
N ASN A 134 21.43 2.67 28.41
CA ASN A 134 21.80 1.83 29.53
C ASN A 134 21.27 0.40 29.25
N GLU A 135 22.13 -0.61 29.40
CA GLU A 135 21.88 -2.00 29.01
C GLU A 135 20.64 -2.64 29.65
N ASP A 136 20.11 -2.08 30.75
CA ASP A 136 19.07 -2.73 31.55
C ASP A 136 17.62 -2.33 31.20
N ASN A 137 17.36 -1.26 30.42
CA ASN A 137 15.97 -0.91 30.06
C ASN A 137 15.83 -0.15 28.73
N ASN A 138 16.66 0.87 28.49
CA ASN A 138 16.53 1.68 27.27
C ASN A 138 16.99 0.92 26.01
N GLY A 139 18.01 0.06 26.14
CA GLY A 139 18.47 -0.78 25.02
C GLY A 139 17.44 -1.83 24.58
N PHE A 140 16.68 -2.38 25.54
CA PHE A 140 15.60 -3.33 25.25
C PHE A 140 14.45 -2.66 24.48
N GLU A 141 13.97 -1.51 24.95
CA GLU A 141 12.89 -0.79 24.27
C GLU A 141 13.34 -0.25 22.90
N ALA A 142 14.57 0.22 22.76
CA ALA A 142 15.13 0.63 21.47
C ALA A 142 15.20 -0.54 20.48
N ARG A 143 15.67 -1.71 20.92
CA ARG A 143 15.70 -2.93 20.11
C ARG A 143 14.29 -3.36 19.71
N LYS A 144 13.38 -3.46 20.67
CA LYS A 144 11.97 -3.84 20.43
C LYS A 144 11.30 -2.90 19.45
N TRP A 145 11.48 -1.59 19.62
CA TRP A 145 10.95 -0.58 18.70
C TRP A 145 11.53 -0.76 17.30
N THR A 146 12.85 -0.94 17.18
CA THR A 146 13.53 -1.11 15.88
C THR A 146 13.04 -2.36 15.14
N LEU A 147 12.92 -3.48 15.84
CA LEU A 147 12.37 -4.73 15.32
C LEU A 147 10.91 -4.55 14.85
N ALA A 148 10.08 -3.87 15.65
CA ALA A 148 8.71 -3.56 15.26
C ALA A 148 8.63 -2.64 14.03
N GLN A 149 9.52 -1.66 13.89
CA GLN A 149 9.61 -0.83 12.68
C GLN A 149 9.98 -1.66 11.46
N ALA A 150 10.99 -2.53 11.56
CA ALA A 150 11.39 -3.41 10.46
C ALA A 150 10.25 -4.34 10.01
N ALA A 151 9.52 -4.93 10.97
CA ALA A 151 8.33 -5.72 10.71
C ALA A 151 7.21 -4.90 10.05
N GLY A 152 6.98 -3.67 10.53
CA GLY A 152 6.03 -2.74 9.95
C GLY A 152 6.37 -2.35 8.50
N ILE A 153 7.65 -2.11 8.18
CA ILE A 153 8.10 -1.85 6.81
C ILE A 153 7.81 -3.05 5.91
N SER A 154 8.11 -4.25 6.38
CA SER A 154 7.82 -5.48 5.64
C SER A 154 6.32 -5.65 5.35
N GLY A 155 5.45 -5.40 6.34
CA GLY A 155 4.00 -5.41 6.15
C GLY A 155 3.48 -4.33 5.21
N ASN A 156 4.06 -3.12 5.26
CA ASN A 156 3.74 -2.05 4.30
C ASN A 156 4.12 -2.44 2.87
N SER A 157 5.30 -3.03 2.70
CA SER A 157 5.79 -3.52 1.41
C SER A 157 4.87 -4.60 0.85
N TYR A 158 4.37 -5.52 1.68
CA TYR A 158 3.39 -6.51 1.22
C TYR A 158 2.04 -5.86 0.86
N GLY A 159 1.54 -4.95 1.70
CA GLY A 159 0.33 -4.18 1.39
C GLY A 159 0.43 -3.39 0.07
N THR A 160 1.61 -2.83 -0.22
CA THR A 160 1.91 -2.15 -1.49
C THR A 160 1.99 -3.13 -2.66
N HIS A 161 2.48 -4.34 -2.43
CA HIS A 161 2.58 -5.39 -3.45
C HIS A 161 1.21 -5.86 -3.93
N ILE A 162 0.31 -6.18 -2.98
CA ILE A 162 -1.03 -6.69 -3.30
C ILE A 162 -2.06 -5.58 -3.55
N SER A 163 -1.76 -4.35 -3.16
CA SER A 163 -2.55 -3.20 -3.57
C SER A 163 -2.14 -2.75 -4.97
N PRO A 164 -3.07 -2.61 -5.93
CA PRO A 164 -2.78 -1.95 -7.20
C PRO A 164 -2.20 -0.55 -6.91
N HIS A 165 -1.00 -0.31 -7.43
CA HIS A 165 -0.17 0.81 -7.01
C HIS A 165 -0.91 2.15 -7.20
N TYR A 166 -1.24 2.81 -6.09
CA TYR A 166 -1.19 4.27 -6.10
C TYR A 166 0.28 4.62 -5.94
N VAL A 167 0.99 4.72 -7.06
CA VAL A 167 2.25 5.47 -7.10
C VAL A 167 1.91 6.82 -6.47
N GLN A 168 2.41 7.11 -5.26
CA GLN A 168 2.37 8.48 -4.72
C GLN A 168 3.15 9.33 -5.71
N SER A 169 2.40 9.94 -6.60
CA SER A 169 2.92 10.79 -7.63
C SER A 169 2.06 12.02 -7.53
N SER A 170 2.72 13.14 -7.25
CA SER A 170 2.07 14.44 -7.21
C SER A 170 1.35 14.65 -8.54
N ARG A 171 0.02 14.49 -8.52
CA ARG A 171 -0.80 14.78 -9.69
C ARG A 171 -0.90 16.30 -9.80
N MET A 172 -0.47 16.82 -10.94
CA MET A 172 -0.69 18.23 -11.25
C MET A 172 -2.19 18.48 -11.36
N VAL A 173 -2.65 19.65 -10.92
CA VAL A 173 -4.02 20.12 -11.18
C VAL A 173 -3.94 21.55 -11.70
N PHE A 174 -4.67 21.86 -12.75
CA PHE A 174 -4.70 23.21 -13.28
C PHE A 174 -5.62 24.10 -12.45
N ILE A 175 -5.02 25.12 -11.83
CA ILE A 175 -5.72 26.09 -10.97
C ILE A 175 -6.06 27.40 -11.72
N LYS A 176 -5.46 27.64 -12.89
CA LYS A 176 -5.63 28.87 -13.67
C LYS A 176 -6.53 28.63 -14.88
N GLY A 177 -7.52 29.49 -15.07
CA GLY A 177 -8.47 29.42 -16.18
C GLY A 177 -9.70 30.28 -15.91
N ASP A 178 -10.83 29.87 -16.47
CA ASP A 178 -12.13 30.49 -16.22
C ASP A 178 -12.60 30.28 -14.76
N LYS A 179 -13.74 30.88 -14.41
CA LYS A 179 -14.33 30.77 -13.07
C LYS A 179 -14.55 29.30 -12.68
N ASN A 180 -14.96 28.47 -13.63
CA ASN A 180 -15.27 27.06 -13.40
C ASN A 180 -14.00 26.24 -13.08
N ILE A 181 -12.86 26.49 -13.74
CA ILE A 181 -11.57 25.87 -13.37
C ILE A 181 -11.24 26.15 -11.91
N LYS A 182 -11.37 27.41 -11.49
CA LYS A 182 -11.06 27.84 -10.11
C LYS A 182 -12.02 27.24 -9.09
N THR A 183 -13.33 27.28 -9.36
CA THR A 183 -14.33 26.70 -8.47
C THR A 183 -14.20 25.19 -8.37
N GLY A 184 -13.94 24.49 -9.48
CA GLY A 184 -13.68 23.06 -9.46
C GLY A 184 -12.45 22.71 -8.65
N TYR A 185 -11.37 23.50 -8.74
CA TYR A 185 -10.19 23.32 -7.89
C TYR A 185 -10.50 23.45 -6.40
N GLN A 186 -11.31 24.43 -5.99
CA GLN A 186 -11.73 24.56 -4.58
C GLN A 186 -12.47 23.31 -4.09
N GLN A 187 -13.32 22.71 -4.93
CA GLN A 187 -14.00 21.44 -4.59
C GLN A 187 -13.02 20.28 -4.46
N ALA A 188 -12.06 20.19 -5.39
CA ALA A 188 -11.02 19.18 -5.38
C ALA A 188 -10.11 19.27 -4.14
N GLN A 189 -9.80 20.48 -3.66
CA GLN A 189 -9.03 20.68 -2.43
C GLN A 189 -9.72 20.09 -1.19
N SER A 190 -11.05 20.05 -1.18
CA SER A 190 -11.84 19.41 -0.12
C SER A 190 -12.11 17.92 -0.39
N GLY A 191 -11.45 17.31 -1.37
CA GLY A 191 -11.63 15.91 -1.76
C GLY A 191 -12.90 15.62 -2.57
N ASN A 192 -13.66 16.65 -2.96
CA ASN A 192 -14.93 16.48 -3.68
C ASN A 192 -14.72 16.47 -5.20
N TRP A 193 -14.12 15.39 -5.71
CA TRP A 193 -13.73 15.26 -7.11
C TRP A 193 -14.91 15.20 -8.07
N LYS A 194 -16.01 14.55 -7.67
CA LYS A 194 -17.27 14.55 -8.44
C LYS A 194 -17.84 15.95 -8.65
N ASN A 195 -17.90 16.80 -7.61
CA ASN A 195 -18.33 18.19 -7.79
C ASN A 195 -17.29 19.02 -8.54
N ALA A 196 -16.00 18.76 -8.35
CA ALA A 196 -14.96 19.40 -9.14
C ALA A 196 -15.15 19.15 -10.65
N ALA A 197 -15.41 17.90 -11.03
CA ALA A 197 -15.69 17.49 -12.40
C ALA A 197 -16.91 18.20 -12.98
N TYR A 198 -17.97 18.40 -12.19
CA TYR A 198 -19.15 19.15 -12.63
C TYR A 198 -18.81 20.58 -13.09
N PHE A 199 -17.95 21.29 -12.36
CA PHE A 199 -17.49 22.62 -12.76
C PHE A 199 -16.56 22.55 -13.97
N TRP A 200 -15.55 21.69 -13.96
CA TRP A 200 -14.59 21.57 -15.06
C TRP A 200 -15.24 21.20 -16.38
N ARG A 201 -16.32 20.41 -16.38
CA ARG A 201 -17.10 20.10 -17.59
C ARG A 201 -17.69 21.34 -18.25
N LYS A 202 -18.06 22.37 -17.48
CA LYS A 202 -18.57 23.64 -18.02
C LYS A 202 -17.49 24.41 -18.78
N SER A 203 -16.24 24.30 -18.36
CA SER A 203 -15.09 24.95 -19.02
C SER A 203 -14.80 24.38 -20.42
N LEU A 204 -15.31 23.19 -20.76
CA LEU A 204 -15.16 22.62 -22.11
C LEU A 204 -15.87 23.45 -23.19
N ASN A 205 -16.87 24.25 -22.81
CA ASN A 205 -17.59 25.15 -23.72
C ASN A 205 -16.83 26.46 -24.00
N SER A 206 -15.62 26.64 -23.46
CA SER A 206 -14.79 27.80 -23.74
C SER A 206 -14.34 27.86 -25.20
N SER A 207 -14.24 29.07 -25.76
CA SER A 207 -13.62 29.30 -27.07
C SER A 207 -12.10 29.17 -27.05
N GLU A 208 -11.48 29.19 -25.86
CA GLU A 208 -10.03 29.08 -25.71
C GLU A 208 -9.60 27.61 -25.57
N ARG A 209 -8.89 27.08 -26.57
CA ARG A 209 -8.35 25.71 -26.55
C ARG A 209 -7.53 25.40 -25.30
N LYS A 210 -6.79 26.38 -24.77
CA LYS A 210 -6.00 26.20 -23.55
C LYS A 210 -6.87 25.97 -22.31
N ILE A 211 -8.06 26.59 -22.24
CA ILE A 211 -9.02 26.34 -21.16
C ILE A 211 -9.65 24.96 -21.33
N GLN A 212 -10.00 24.57 -22.56
CA GLN A 212 -10.52 23.23 -22.87
C GLN A 212 -9.52 22.12 -22.53
N ALA A 213 -8.24 22.31 -22.83
CA ALA A 213 -7.17 21.38 -22.44
C ALA A 213 -7.09 21.23 -20.92
N ARG A 214 -6.97 22.35 -20.19
CA ARG A 214 -6.90 22.33 -18.71
C ARG A 214 -8.13 21.68 -18.07
N ALA A 215 -9.31 21.96 -18.61
CA ALA A 215 -10.56 21.35 -18.17
C ALA A 215 -10.53 19.84 -18.39
N SER A 216 -10.11 19.39 -19.57
CA SER A 216 -9.97 17.97 -19.91
C SER A 216 -8.93 17.27 -19.02
N PHE A 217 -7.79 17.91 -18.76
CA PHE A 217 -6.78 17.38 -17.84
C PHE A 217 -7.33 17.22 -16.42
N ASN A 218 -8.01 18.25 -15.91
CA ASN A 218 -8.58 18.19 -14.58
C ASN A 218 -9.71 17.14 -14.48
N LEU A 219 -10.49 16.94 -15.55
CA LEU A 219 -11.48 15.86 -15.65
C LEU A 219 -10.84 14.48 -15.66
N ALA A 220 -9.68 14.34 -16.31
CA ALA A 220 -8.90 13.11 -16.25
C ALA A 220 -8.48 12.81 -14.81
N LEU A 221 -7.95 13.82 -14.11
CA LEU A 221 -7.61 13.69 -12.70
C LEU A 221 -8.83 13.35 -11.82
N ALA A 222 -9.96 14.05 -11.98
CA ALA A 222 -11.17 13.74 -11.23
C ALA A 222 -11.60 12.28 -11.44
N SER A 223 -11.56 11.81 -12.69
CA SER A 223 -11.94 10.43 -13.03
C SER A 223 -10.96 9.43 -12.42
N GLU A 224 -9.66 9.72 -12.42
CA GLU A 224 -8.64 8.90 -11.78
C GLU A 224 -8.84 8.80 -10.26
N MET A 225 -9.18 9.93 -9.60
CA MET A 225 -9.44 9.98 -8.16
C MET A 225 -10.73 9.24 -7.76
N GLU A 226 -11.70 9.14 -8.67
CA GLU A 226 -12.92 8.35 -8.51
C GLU A 226 -12.74 6.88 -8.93
N GLY A 227 -11.52 6.44 -9.27
CA GLY A 227 -11.21 5.07 -9.65
C GLY A 227 -11.62 4.68 -11.08
N LEU A 228 -12.03 5.66 -11.89
CA LEU A 228 -12.49 5.47 -13.27
C LEU A 228 -11.33 5.64 -14.26
N LEU A 229 -10.45 4.63 -14.36
CA LEU A 229 -9.22 4.73 -15.16
C LEU A 229 -9.46 4.89 -16.67
N GLU A 230 -10.42 4.16 -17.24
CA GLU A 230 -10.76 4.28 -18.67
C GLU A 230 -11.28 5.69 -19.03
N PRO A 231 -12.28 6.24 -18.33
CA PRO A 231 -12.66 7.64 -18.49
C PRO A 231 -11.50 8.62 -18.27
N ALA A 232 -10.65 8.38 -17.27
CA ALA A 232 -9.48 9.23 -17.03
C ALA A 232 -8.56 9.29 -18.25
N LEU A 233 -8.25 8.13 -18.85
CA LEU A 233 -7.42 8.04 -20.04
C LEU A 233 -8.05 8.77 -21.24
N GLN A 234 -9.38 8.66 -21.43
CA GLN A 234 -10.09 9.38 -22.48
C GLN A 234 -9.99 10.89 -22.32
N TRP A 235 -10.19 11.41 -21.11
CA TRP A 235 -10.07 12.83 -20.83
C TRP A 235 -8.63 13.34 -20.98
N ALA A 236 -7.63 12.54 -20.59
CA ALA A 236 -6.22 12.89 -20.77
C ALA A 236 -5.85 12.98 -22.26
N LYS A 237 -6.32 12.03 -23.08
CA LYS A 237 -6.21 12.09 -24.55
C LYS A 237 -6.90 13.32 -25.13
N GLY A 238 -8.07 13.67 -24.62
CA GLY A 238 -8.78 14.91 -24.99
C GLY A 238 -7.97 16.17 -24.66
N SER A 239 -7.34 16.22 -23.49
CA SER A 239 -6.46 17.32 -23.10
C SER A 239 -5.27 17.46 -24.06
N TYR A 240 -4.60 16.34 -24.36
CA TYR A 240 -3.50 16.31 -25.34
C TYR A 240 -3.96 16.76 -26.74
N HIS A 241 -5.17 16.39 -27.16
CA HIS A 241 -5.74 16.83 -28.43
C HIS A 241 -5.90 18.36 -28.49
N TYR A 242 -6.37 18.99 -27.41
CA TYR A 242 -6.50 20.45 -27.33
C TYR A 242 -5.14 21.18 -27.19
N PHE A 243 -4.19 20.58 -26.46
CA PHE A 243 -2.88 21.15 -26.23
C PHE A 243 -1.81 20.04 -26.11
N PRO A 244 -1.11 19.72 -27.22
CA PRO A 244 -0.06 18.71 -27.21
C PRO A 244 1.17 19.23 -26.47
N ASP A 245 1.49 18.64 -25.32
CA ASP A 245 2.71 18.91 -24.57
C ASP A 245 3.23 17.65 -23.87
N THR A 246 4.44 17.74 -23.32
CA THR A 246 5.10 16.64 -22.62
C THR A 246 4.35 16.24 -21.35
N LEU A 247 3.70 17.18 -20.68
CA LEU A 247 2.91 16.93 -19.47
C LEU A 247 1.72 16.00 -19.77
N ASN A 248 0.92 16.35 -20.78
CA ASN A 248 -0.22 15.55 -21.22
C ASN A 248 0.24 14.18 -21.72
N ALA A 249 1.31 14.12 -22.53
CA ALA A 249 1.84 12.84 -23.02
C ALA A 249 2.29 11.94 -21.86
N THR A 250 3.02 12.50 -20.89
CA THR A 250 3.46 11.75 -19.69
C THR A 250 2.27 11.22 -18.90
N TYR A 251 1.24 12.06 -18.70
CA TYR A 251 0.08 11.64 -17.94
C TYR A 251 -0.74 10.55 -18.65
N ILE A 252 -0.85 10.62 -19.98
CA ILE A 252 -1.44 9.54 -20.79
C ILE A 252 -0.67 8.23 -20.59
N SER A 253 0.67 8.24 -20.70
CA SER A 253 1.48 7.03 -20.52
C SER A 253 1.30 6.42 -19.13
N ILE A 254 1.22 7.25 -18.08
CA ILE A 254 0.94 6.79 -16.71
C ILE A 254 -0.44 6.11 -16.66
N LEU A 255 -1.48 6.74 -17.20
CA LEU A 255 -2.83 6.18 -17.17
C LEU A 255 -2.93 4.89 -18.00
N GLN A 256 -2.25 4.79 -19.15
CA GLN A 256 -2.20 3.57 -19.96
C GLN A 256 -1.58 2.40 -19.20
N GLU A 257 -0.47 2.64 -18.51
CA GLU A 257 0.18 1.62 -17.69
C GLU A 257 -0.74 1.18 -16.55
N ARG A 258 -1.42 2.13 -15.87
CA ARG A 258 -2.37 1.79 -14.80
C ARG A 258 -3.58 1.00 -15.29
N VAL A 259 -4.12 1.33 -16.48
CA VAL A 259 -5.20 0.56 -17.11
C VAL A 259 -4.73 -0.86 -17.39
N LYS A 260 -3.57 -1.03 -18.02
CA LYS A 260 -3.00 -2.35 -18.30
C LYS A 260 -2.78 -3.18 -17.04
N GLN A 261 -2.23 -2.57 -15.98
CA GLN A 261 -2.06 -3.24 -14.69
C GLN A 261 -3.40 -3.68 -14.09
N GLN A 262 -4.46 -2.88 -14.23
CA GLN A 262 -5.80 -3.26 -13.78
C GLN A 262 -6.35 -4.43 -14.61
N GLU A 263 -6.14 -4.45 -15.92
CA GLU A 263 -6.53 -5.56 -16.79
C GLU A 263 -5.78 -6.85 -16.42
N ASP A 264 -4.46 -6.77 -16.24
CA ASP A 264 -3.62 -7.91 -15.85
C ASP A 264 -4.06 -8.48 -14.49
N LEU A 265 -4.41 -7.62 -13.52
CA LEU A 265 -4.96 -8.04 -12.23
C LEU A 265 -6.33 -8.72 -12.38
N ILE A 266 -7.22 -8.17 -13.20
CA ILE A 266 -8.54 -8.78 -13.47
C ILE A 266 -8.36 -10.16 -14.10
N LEU A 267 -7.44 -10.31 -15.05
CA LEU A 267 -7.11 -11.60 -15.67
C LEU A 267 -6.58 -12.61 -14.65
N GLN A 268 -5.77 -12.18 -13.69
CA GLN A 268 -5.28 -13.03 -12.60
C GLN A 268 -6.40 -13.43 -11.61
N MET A 269 -7.40 -12.55 -11.44
CA MET A 269 -8.54 -12.73 -10.55
C MET A 269 -9.71 -13.51 -11.21
N GLY A 270 -9.80 -13.55 -12.55
CA GLY A 270 -10.88 -14.22 -13.27
C GLY A 270 -10.53 -14.57 -14.73
N ASP A 271 -10.00 -15.77 -14.95
CA ASP A 271 -10.41 -16.75 -15.98
C ASP A 271 -9.36 -17.87 -16.12
N GLY A 272 -9.52 -18.88 -15.28
CA GLY A 272 -9.10 -20.26 -15.59
C GLY A 272 -10.29 -21.16 -15.94
N ASP A 273 -11.50 -20.63 -16.01
CA ASP A 273 -12.73 -21.39 -16.29
C ASP A 273 -13.69 -20.59 -17.18
N ALA A 274 -13.34 -20.54 -18.47
CA ALA A 274 -14.30 -20.30 -19.53
C ALA A 274 -13.93 -21.14 -20.76
N ARG A 275 -14.10 -22.47 -20.63
CA ARG A 275 -14.57 -23.41 -21.67
C ARG A 275 -14.64 -24.84 -21.15
#